data_AF-A0A3D5YEB6-F1
#
_entry.id   AF-A0A3D5YEB6-F1
#
_cell.length_a   1.000
_cell.length_b   1.000
_cell.length_c   1.000
_cell.angle_alpha   90.00
_cell.angle_beta   90.00
_cell.angle_gamma   90.00
#
_symmetry.space_group_name_H-M   'P 1'
#
loop_
_entity.id
_entity.type
_entity.pdbx_description
1 polymer ?
#
loop_
_entity_poly.entity_id
_entity_poly.type
_entity_poly.pdbx_seq_one_letter_code
_entity_poly.pdbx_strand_id
1 'polypeptide(L)'
;MGYMTLHVNTGVQLFSGERALMYARSRHSTSDFDRSLRQQQIMKAIVTKFMQQGLKPTKIKQLYADYTAMVKTNISLDEMIGLAQYVDNLKNIFSF
;
A
#
# COMPACT_ATOMS: atom_id res chain seq x y z
N MET A 1 17.39 18.33 19.01
CA MET A 1 16.72 17.01 19.03
C MET A 1 15.23 17.26 19.24
N GLY A 2 14.39 16.99 18.25
CA GLY A 2 12.94 17.13 18.36
C GLY A 2 12.28 15.78 18.10
N TYR A 3 11.45 15.32 19.02
CA TYR A 3 10.58 14.16 18.77
C TYR A 3 9.35 14.65 18.02
N MET A 4 9.00 13.96 16.94
CA MET A 4 7.77 14.22 16.20
C MET A 4 6.70 13.26 16.69
N THR A 5 5.70 13.77 17.42
CA THR A 5 4.58 12.96 17.91
C THR A 5 3.58 12.75 16.78
N LEU A 6 3.42 11.50 16.34
CA LEU A 6 2.37 11.14 15.39
C LEU A 6 1.09 10.80 16.15
N HIS A 7 0.09 11.69 16.11
CA HIS A 7 -1.24 11.43 16.61
C HIS A 7 -2.15 10.89 15.50
N VAL A 8 -2.74 9.71 15.70
CA VAL A 8 -3.69 9.08 14.77
C VAL A 8 -4.96 8.77 15.56
N ASN A 9 -6.07 9.41 15.19
CA ASN A 9 -7.37 9.13 15.79
C ASN A 9 -7.84 7.71 15.45
N THR A 10 -8.84 7.20 16.18
CA THR A 10 -9.54 5.98 15.77
C THR A 10 -10.36 6.23 14.50
N GLY A 11 -10.53 5.18 13.67
CA GLY A 11 -11.32 5.23 12.45
C GLY A 11 -10.54 5.45 11.15
N VAL A 12 -11.27 5.52 10.03
CA VAL A 12 -10.69 5.65 8.68
C VAL A 12 -10.13 7.06 8.48
N GLN A 13 -8.88 7.14 8.06
CA GLN A 13 -8.22 8.42 7.76
C GLN A 13 -7.48 8.33 6.43
N LEU A 14 -7.54 9.41 5.65
CA LEU A 14 -6.76 9.56 4.43
C LEU A 14 -5.39 10.14 4.78
N PHE A 15 -4.32 9.42 4.44
CA PHE A 15 -2.95 9.85 4.72
C PHE A 15 -2.25 10.34 3.45
N SER A 16 -1.41 11.37 3.63
CA SER A 16 -0.35 11.70 2.66
C SER A 16 0.77 10.66 2.75
N GLY A 17 1.64 10.61 1.73
CA GLY A 17 2.78 9.70 1.72
C GLY A 17 3.71 9.87 2.93
N GLU A 18 4.00 11.11 3.31
CA GLU A 18 4.80 11.43 4.50
C GLU A 18 4.16 10.90 5.79
N ARG A 19 2.86 11.15 5.98
CA ARG A 19 2.13 10.71 7.18
C ARG A 19 2.00 9.18 7.23
N ALA A 20 1.82 8.53 6.08
CA ALA A 20 1.82 7.07 5.99
C ALA A 20 3.21 6.48 6.31
N LEU A 21 4.29 7.10 5.84
CA LEU A 21 5.66 6.68 6.18
C LEU A 21 5.94 6.82 7.69
N MET A 22 5.52 7.93 8.30
CA MET A 22 5.62 8.10 9.75
C MET A 22 4.82 7.04 10.49
N TYR A 23 3.60 6.73 10.05
CA TYR A 23 2.76 5.69 10.66
C TYR A 23 3.40 4.30 10.58
N ALA A 24 3.95 3.94 9.41
CA ALA A 24 4.66 2.68 9.21
C ALA A 24 5.89 2.53 10.10
N ARG A 25 6.59 3.63 10.41
CA ARG A 25 7.85 3.65 11.16
C ARG A 25 7.68 3.94 12.65
N SER A 26 6.51 4.40 13.08
CA SER A 26 6.24 4.67 14.49
C SER A 26 6.47 3.42 15.34
N ARG A 27 7.22 3.58 16.43
CA ARG A 27 7.51 2.53 17.43
C ARG A 27 6.82 2.79 18.75
N HIS A 28 5.78 3.63 18.75
CA HIS A 28 5.07 4.04 19.96
C HIS A 28 4.19 2.91 20.55
N SER A 29 4.02 1.80 19.83
CA SER A 29 3.38 0.58 20.31
C SER A 29 4.42 -0.48 20.65
N THR A 30 4.12 -1.32 21.62
CA THR A 30 5.05 -2.11 22.44
C THR A 30 5.73 -3.29 21.73
N SER A 31 5.45 -3.54 20.43
CA SER A 31 5.98 -4.70 19.71
C SER A 31 6.27 -4.46 18.22
N ASP A 32 7.26 -5.18 17.70
CA ASP A 32 7.55 -5.29 16.26
C ASP A 32 6.37 -5.85 15.47
N PHE A 33 5.50 -6.65 16.11
CA PHE A 33 4.25 -7.13 15.51
C PHE A 33 3.32 -5.99 15.13
N ASP A 34 3.10 -5.01 16.00
CA ASP A 34 2.25 -3.86 15.71
C ASP A 34 2.80 -3.01 14.56
N ARG A 35 4.13 -2.91 14.45
CA ARG A 35 4.77 -2.23 13.32
C ARG A 35 4.47 -2.95 12.01
N SER A 36 4.61 -4.28 11.98
CA SER A 36 4.26 -5.08 10.79
C SER A 36 2.77 -4.96 10.44
N LEU A 37 1.89 -4.91 11.44
CA LEU A 37 0.45 -4.72 11.23
C LEU A 37 0.16 -3.37 10.54
N ARG A 38 0.78 -2.27 10.99
CA ARG A 38 0.62 -0.96 10.34
C ARG A 38 1.13 -0.95 8.91
N GLN A 39 2.25 -1.62 8.65
CA GLN A 39 2.78 -1.76 7.29
C GLN A 39 1.82 -2.54 6.39
N GLN A 40 1.24 -3.64 6.88
CA GLN A 40 0.22 -4.40 6.15
C GLN A 40 -1.06 -3.58 5.91
N GLN A 41 -1.49 -2.77 6.88
CA GLN A 41 -2.64 -1.87 6.70
C GLN A 41 -2.40 -0.85 5.59
N ILE A 42 -1.21 -0.24 5.54
CA ILE A 42 -0.83 0.69 4.47
C ILE A 42 -0.83 -0.03 3.10
N MET A 43 -0.21 -1.21 3.01
CA MET A 43 -0.20 -1.98 1.76
C MET A 43 -1.61 -2.33 1.27
N LYS A 44 -2.47 -2.79 2.19
CA LYS A 44 -3.89 -3.07 1.89
C LYS A 44 -4.63 -1.82 1.42
N ALA A 45 -4.42 -0.68 2.06
CA ALA A 45 -5.04 0.58 1.67
C ALA A 45 -4.60 1.03 0.27
N ILE A 46 -3.32 0.88 -0.05
CA ILE A 46 -2.75 1.17 -1.39
C ILE A 46 -3.41 0.28 -2.45
N VAL A 47 -3.43 -1.03 -2.24
CA VAL A 47 -4.05 -1.98 -3.17
C VAL A 47 -5.54 -1.66 -3.36
N THR A 48 -6.28 -1.44 -2.26
CA THR A 48 -7.70 -1.08 -2.32
C THR A 48 -7.92 0.21 -3.12
N LYS A 49 -7.09 1.24 -2.90
CA LYS A 49 -7.19 2.51 -3.63
C LYS A 49 -6.96 2.32 -5.13
N PHE A 50 -5.97 1.50 -5.50
CA PHE A 50 -5.69 1.17 -6.90
C PHE A 50 -6.86 0.43 -7.56
N MET A 51 -7.43 -0.57 -6.88
CA MET A 51 -8.56 -1.34 -7.42
C MET A 51 -9.83 -0.47 -7.58
N GLN A 52 -10.10 0.43 -6.63
CA GLN A 52 -11.27 1.33 -6.70
C GLN A 52 -11.18 2.37 -7.82
N GLN A 53 -9.98 2.78 -8.23
CA GLN A 53 -9.82 3.86 -9.22
C GLN A 53 -10.00 3.42 -10.66
N GLY A 54 -10.15 2.12 -10.94
CA GLY A 54 -10.27 1.61 -12.32
C GLY A 54 -9.00 1.90 -13.12
N LEU A 55 -8.05 0.96 -13.08
CA LEU A 55 -6.74 1.17 -13.69
C LEU A 55 -6.81 1.05 -15.22
N LYS A 56 -6.84 2.19 -15.91
CA LYS A 56 -6.64 2.23 -17.37
C LYS A 56 -5.25 1.68 -17.73
N PRO A 57 -5.08 0.96 -18.85
CA PRO A 57 -3.78 0.39 -19.23
C PRO A 57 -2.63 1.41 -19.28
N THR A 58 -2.90 2.63 -19.74
CA THR A 58 -1.92 3.72 -19.78
C THR A 58 -1.48 4.16 -18.38
N LYS A 59 -2.40 4.16 -17.40
CA LYS A 59 -2.09 4.52 -16.02
C LYS A 59 -1.26 3.44 -15.33
N ILE A 60 -1.51 2.16 -15.62
CA ILE A 60 -0.71 1.03 -15.10
C ILE A 60 0.74 1.16 -15.54
N LYS A 61 0.98 1.39 -16.84
CA LYS A 61 2.34 1.55 -17.37
C LYS A 61 3.08 2.71 -16.72
N GLN A 62 2.42 3.85 -16.53
CA GLN A 62 3.00 5.00 -15.85
C GLN A 62 3.36 4.66 -14.39
N LEU A 63 2.43 4.08 -13.64
CA LEU A 63 2.65 3.72 -12.24
C LEU A 63 3.79 2.69 -12.07
N TYR A 64 3.90 1.74 -12.99
CA TYR A 64 5.00 0.77 -12.99
C TYR A 64 6.36 1.44 -13.25
N ALA A 65 6.43 2.39 -14.18
CA ALA A 65 7.65 3.16 -14.43
C ALA A 65 8.05 3.98 -13.21
N ASP A 66 7.09 4.69 -12.59
CA ASP A 66 7.33 5.47 -11.36
C ASP A 66 7.79 4.55 -10.21
N TYR A 67 7.16 3.38 -10.07
CA TYR A 67 7.49 2.41 -9.02
C TYR A 67 8.91 1.85 -9.18
N THR A 68 9.27 1.40 -10.39
CA THR A 68 10.59 0.79 -10.66
C THR A 68 11.74 1.80 -10.61
N ALA A 69 11.46 3.09 -10.80
CA ALA A 69 12.43 4.17 -10.55
C ALA A 69 12.76 4.33 -9.05
N MET A 70 11.87 3.92 -8.15
CA MET A 70 12.00 4.10 -6.70
C MET A 70 12.28 2.78 -5.96
N VAL A 71 11.90 1.64 -6.54
CA VAL A 71 11.96 0.32 -5.89
C VAL A 71 12.75 -0.65 -6.75
N LYS A 72 13.75 -1.29 -6.13
CA LYS A 72 14.47 -2.41 -6.73
C LYS A 72 13.59 -3.66 -6.71
N THR A 73 13.23 -4.14 -7.90
CA THR A 73 12.42 -5.33 -8.09
C THR A 73 12.87 -6.05 -9.36
N ASN A 74 12.65 -7.36 -9.41
CA ASN A 74 12.79 -8.18 -10.61
C ASN A 74 11.44 -8.55 -11.24
N ILE A 75 10.33 -8.05 -10.67
CA ILE A 75 8.98 -8.26 -11.20
C ILE A 75 8.81 -7.41 -12.45
N SER A 76 8.51 -8.06 -13.56
CA SER A 76 8.16 -7.42 -14.84
C SER A 76 6.75 -6.81 -14.82
N LEU A 77 6.47 -5.95 -15.80
CA LEU A 77 5.14 -5.35 -15.95
C LEU A 77 4.05 -6.43 -16.15
N ASP A 78 4.33 -7.44 -16.96
CA ASP A 78 3.36 -8.51 -17.26
C ASP A 78 3.08 -9.38 -16.04
N GLU A 79 4.11 -9.71 -15.24
CA GLU A 79 3.93 -10.41 -13.96
C GLU A 79 3.10 -9.57 -12.98
N MET A 80 3.34 -8.25 -12.90
CA MET A 80 2.55 -7.36 -12.05
C MET A 80 1.08 -7.30 -12.47
N ILE A 81 0.80 -7.25 -13.78
CA ILE A 81 -0.56 -7.31 -14.32
C ILE A 81 -1.22 -8.66 -13.99
N GLY A 82 -0.50 -9.77 -14.18
CA GLY A 82 -1.00 -11.10 -13.85
C GLY A 82 -1.33 -11.25 -12.36
N LEU A 83 -0.49 -10.70 -11.47
CA LEU A 83 -0.75 -10.68 -10.02
C LEU A 83 -2.00 -9.85 -9.69
N ALA A 84 -2.20 -8.70 -10.34
CA ALA A 84 -3.38 -7.87 -10.13
C ALA A 84 -4.67 -8.60 -10.55
N GLN A 85 -4.66 -9.27 -11.70
CA GLN A 85 -5.79 -10.10 -12.17
C GLN A 85 -6.06 -11.28 -11.24
N TYR A 86 -5.01 -11.94 -10.74
CA TYR A 86 -5.16 -13.02 -9.77
C TYR A 86 -5.83 -12.54 -8.47
N VAL A 87 -5.40 -11.40 -7.93
CA VAL A 87 -6.01 -10.81 -6.72
C VAL A 87 -7.47 -10.41 -6.95
N ASP A 88 -7.80 -9.87 -8.13
CA ASP A 88 -9.18 -9.53 -8.47
C ASP A 88 -10.07 -10.79 -8.54
N ASN A 89 -9.58 -11.84 -9.20
CA ASN A 89 -10.26 -13.13 -9.26
C ASN A 89 -10.43 -13.77 -7.87
N LEU A 90 -9.43 -13.69 -6.99
CA LEU A 90 -9.57 -14.17 -5.61
C LEU A 90 -10.70 -13.47 -4.86
N LYS A 91 -10.85 -12.15 -5.01
CA LYS A 91 -11.97 -11.42 -4.40
C LYS A 91 -13.32 -11.90 -4.93
N ASN A 92 -13.41 -12.17 -6.24
CA ASN A 92 -14.62 -12.69 -6.85
C ASN A 92 -14.95 -14.12 -6.36
N ILE A 93 -13.94 -14.94 -6.03
CA ILE A 93 -14.11 -16.31 -5.53
C ILE A 93 -14.54 -16.33 -4.05
N PHE A 94 -14.00 -15.44 -3.22
CA PHE A 94 -14.30 -15.37 -1.78
C PHE A 94 -15.37 -14.32 -1.41
N SER A 95 -16.04 -13.75 -2.41
CA SER A 95 -17.20 -12.88 -2.23
C SER A 95 -18.44 -13.72 -1.88
N PHE A 96 -18.58 -14.06 -0.59
CA PHE A 96 -19.85 -14.43 0.03
C PHE A 96 -20.56 -13.18 0.56
#